data_AF-A0A948XLF9-F1
#
_entry.id   AF-A0A948XLF9-F1
#
_cell.length_a   1.000
_cell.length_b   1.000
_cell.length_c   1.000
_cell.angle_alpha   90.00
_cell.angle_beta   90.00
_cell.angle_gamma   90.00
#
_symmetry.space_group_name_H-M   'P 1'
#
loop_
_entity.id
_entity.type
_entity.pdbx_description
1 polymer ?
#
loop_
_entity_poly.entity_id
_entity_poly.type
_entity_poly.pdbx_seq_one_letter_code
_entity_poly.pdbx_strand_id
1 'polypeptide(L)' 'MTNTTKLLFGIHMHQPVDNFDWVIEHGVEVCYGPFFEVMSKYPEFRFSVHCSGWLMEQIK' A
#
# COMPACT_ATOMS: atom_id res chain seq x y z
N MET A 1 -13.73 -31.77 7.10
CA MET A 1 -12.52 -30.98 6.84
C MET A 1 -12.90 -29.85 5.90
N THR A 2 -12.77 -28.60 6.32
CA THR A 2 -12.97 -27.44 5.44
C THR A 2 -11.79 -27.37 4.49
N ASN A 3 -12.06 -27.50 3.19
CA ASN A 3 -11.03 -27.39 2.17
C ASN A 3 -10.75 -25.90 1.92
N THR A 4 -9.60 -25.41 2.39
CA THR A 4 -9.25 -23.99 2.31
C THR A 4 -8.11 -23.77 1.33
N THR A 5 -8.26 -22.80 0.44
CA THR A 5 -7.19 -22.34 -0.47
C THR A 5 -6.37 -21.24 0.21
N LYS A 6 -5.05 -21.25 0.03
CA LYS A 6 -4.18 -20.15 0.49
C LYS A 6 -4.42 -18.92 -0.39
N LEU A 7 -4.74 -17.79 0.23
CA LEU A 7 -4.78 -16.49 -0.45
C LEU A 7 -3.42 -15.82 -0.34
N LEU A 8 -2.88 -15.38 -1.48
CA LEU A 8 -1.74 -14.48 -1.54
C LEU A 8 -2.26 -13.11 -2.00
N PHE A 9 -2.24 -12.13 -1.11
CA PHE A 9 -2.67 -10.76 -1.39
C PHE A 9 -1.47 -9.82 -1.37
N GLY A 10 -1.29 -9.05 -2.43
CA GLY A 10 -0.19 -8.11 -2.56
C GLY A 10 -0.61 -6.82 -3.26
N ILE A 11 0.00 -5.71 -2.84
CA ILE A 11 -0.20 -4.40 -3.46
C ILE A 11 1.12 -3.83 -3.98
N HIS A 12 1.01 -2.99 -5.00
CA HIS A 12 2.12 -2.26 -5.57
C HIS A 12 1.84 -0.75 -5.52
N MET A 13 2.75 0.01 -4.92
CA MET A 13 2.70 1.46 -4.84
C MET A 13 3.89 2.02 -5.61
N HIS A 14 3.63 2.86 -6.58
CA HIS A 14 4.66 3.50 -7.39
C HIS A 14 4.18 4.88 -7.84
N GLN A 15 5.08 5.85 -7.75
CA GLN A 15 4.96 7.12 -8.45
C GLN A 15 6.24 7.35 -9.29
N PRO A 16 6.11 7.90 -10.51
CA PRO A 16 7.27 8.32 -11.29
C PRO A 16 8.11 9.33 -10.52
N VAL A 17 9.43 9.31 -10.77
CA VAL A 17 10.36 10.31 -10.22
C VAL A 17 9.93 11.70 -10.68
N ASP A 18 9.99 12.67 -9.76
CA ASP A 18 9.63 14.07 -9.95
C ASP A 18 8.18 14.31 -10.44
N ASN A 19 7.27 13.41 -10.06
CA ASN A 19 5.85 13.67 -10.22
C ASN A 19 5.42 14.85 -9.32
N PHE A 20 4.31 15.51 -9.67
CA PHE A 20 3.86 16.67 -8.93
C PHE A 20 3.48 16.30 -7.48
N ASP A 21 3.86 17.16 -6.53
CA ASP A 21 3.62 16.95 -5.10
C ASP A 21 2.16 16.64 -4.79
N TRP A 22 1.22 17.38 -5.41
CA TRP A 22 -0.22 17.17 -5.22
C TRP A 22 -0.69 15.77 -5.66
N VAL A 23 0.00 15.12 -6.60
CA VAL A 23 -0.31 13.73 -7.00
C VAL A 23 0.12 12.77 -5.90
N ILE A 24 1.26 13.03 -5.25
CA ILE A 24 1.75 12.23 -4.13
C ILE A 24 0.82 12.39 -2.92
N GLU A 25 0.52 13.64 -2.55
CA GLU A 25 -0.39 13.98 -1.45
C GLU A 25 -1.76 13.34 -1.65
N HIS A 26 -2.33 13.47 -2.85
CA HIS A 26 -3.61 12.85 -3.16
C HIS A 26 -3.53 11.32 -3.05
N GLY A 27 -2.45 10.70 -3.53
CA GLY A 27 -2.22 9.26 -3.39
C GLY A 27 -2.16 8.81 -1.92
N VAL A 28 -1.52 9.60 -1.05
CA VAL A 28 -1.50 9.33 0.40
C VAL A 28 -2.91 9.45 0.98
N GLU A 29 -3.64 10.52 0.65
CA GLU A 29 -4.97 10.82 1.18
C GLU A 29 -6.00 9.75 0.81
N VAL A 30 -6.05 9.34 -0.46
CA VAL A 30 -7.15 8.51 -0.96
C VAL A 30 -6.78 7.04 -1.17
N CYS A 31 -5.50 6.68 -1.10
CA CYS A 31 -5.04 5.32 -1.39
C CYS A 31 -4.14 4.74 -0.29
N TYR A 32 -2.92 5.27 -0.13
CA TYR A 32 -1.91 4.62 0.72
C TYR A 32 -2.29 4.68 2.20
N GLY A 33 -2.65 5.88 2.70
CA GLY A 33 -3.04 6.10 4.10
C GLY A 33 -4.25 5.26 4.50
N PRO A 34 -5.40 5.35 3.80
CA PRO A 34 -6.58 4.57 4.12
C PRO A 34 -6.33 3.05 4.12
N PHE A 35 -5.52 2.56 3.18
CA PHE A 35 -5.17 1.14 3.14
C PHE A 35 -4.48 0.70 4.44
N PHE A 36 -3.40 1.39 4.84
CA PHE A 36 -2.67 1.03 6.06
C PHE A 36 -3.47 1.31 7.34
N GLU A 37 -4.32 2.32 7.35
CA GLU A 37 -5.23 2.58 8.48
C GLU A 37 -6.17 1.38 8.68
N VAL A 38 -6.77 0.85 7.60
CA VAL A 38 -7.63 -0.35 7.69
C VAL A 38 -6.80 -1.57 8.08
N MET A 39 -5.66 -1.83 7.43
CA MET A 39 -4.83 -2.99 7.75
C MET A 39 -4.34 -2.98 9.21
N SER A 40 -4.07 -1.80 9.79
CA SER A 40 -3.68 -1.68 11.20
C SER A 40 -4.74 -2.21 12.18
N LYS A 41 -6.02 -2.20 11.77
CA LYS A 41 -7.15 -2.73 12.54
C LYS A 41 -7.29 -4.25 12.43
N TYR A 42 -6.60 -4.89 11.48
CA TYR A 42 -6.65 -6.33 11.21
C TYR A 42 -5.25 -6.96 11.20
N PRO A 43 -4.56 -7.06 12.35
CA PRO A 43 -3.19 -7.58 12.42
C PRO A 43 -3.03 -9.04 11.97
N GLU A 44 -4.13 -9.81 11.94
CA GLU A 44 -4.17 -11.19 11.45
C GLU A 44 -4.10 -11.28 9.91
N PHE A 45 -4.48 -10.22 9.20
CA PHE A 45 -4.53 -10.20 7.74
C PHE A 45 -3.12 -10.05 7.16
N ARG A 46 -2.70 -11.04 6.37
CA ARG A 46 -1.36 -11.10 5.79
C ARG A 46 -1.37 -10.61 4.36
N PHE A 47 -0.47 -9.68 4.05
CA PHE A 47 -0.29 -9.15 2.71
C PHE A 47 1.19 -8.83 2.45
N SER A 48 1.52 -8.63 1.18
CA SER A 48 2.82 -8.13 0.75
C SER A 48 2.69 -6.74 0.13
N VAL A 49 3.71 -5.89 0.32
CA VAL A 49 3.76 -4.55 -0.27
C VAL A 49 5.03 -4.42 -1.06
N HIS A 50 4.92 -3.98 -2.30
CA HIS A 50 6.04 -3.45 -3.07
C HIS A 50 5.86 -1.95 -3.26
N CYS A 51 6.77 -1.14 -2.71
CA CYS A 51 6.83 0.30 -2.92
C CYS A 51 8.06 0.66 -3.76
N SER A 52 7.94 1.56 -4.72
CA SER A 52 9.12 2.11 -5.42
C SER A 52 9.99 2.91 -4.45
N GLY A 53 11.30 2.90 -4.65
CA GLY A 53 12.25 3.55 -3.74
C GLY A 53 11.99 5.05 -3.63
N TRP A 54 11.83 5.72 -4.77
CA TRP A 54 11.55 7.17 -4.80
C TRP A 54 10.23 7.52 -4.10
N LEU A 55 9.14 6.78 -4.37
CA LEU A 55 7.87 7.02 -3.68
C LEU A 55 8.03 6.82 -2.17
N MET A 56 8.71 5.75 -1.74
CA MET A 56 8.97 5.49 -0.32
C MET A 56 9.74 6.65 0.33
N GLU A 57 10.69 7.27 -0.36
CA GLU A 57 11.41 8.45 0.13
C GLU A 57 10.49 9.67 0.29
N GLN A 58 9.51 9.85 -0.61
CA GLN A 58 8.58 10.98 -0.57
C GLN A 58 7.50 10.85 0.52
N ILE A 59 7.06 9.63 0.84
CA ILE A 59 5.94 9.39 1.78
C ILE A 59 6.38 8.93 3.18
N LYS A 60 7.69 8.93 3.45
CA LYS A 60 8.27 8.46 4.71
C LYS A 60 7.99 9.38 5.89
#